data_AF-A0A9E2QM06-F1
#
_entry.id   AF-A0A9E2QM06-F1
#
_cell.length_a   1.000
_cell.length_b   1.000
_cell.length_c   1.000
_cell.angle_alpha   90.00
_cell.angle_beta   90.00
_cell.angle_gamma   90.00
#
_symmetry.space_group_name_H-M   'P 1'
#
loop_
_entity.id
_entity.type
_entity.pdbx_description
1 polymer ?
#
loop_
_entity_poly.entity_id
_entity_poly.type
_entity_poly.pdbx_seq_one_letter_code
_entity_poly.pdbx_strand_id
1 'polypeptide(L)'
;MDILHLKKILKLTKAGLILFFVFLFCYLFYKDFVPSGKLVIINNFQNKSQLISDLYPDVRVEKIKQDEQGNFYQTMFIDPVYFKINPPRAFRKATIKIVYKNKEQSLFQIGLKLGEEGWVFDFKTLEFQKIDDLSWYKLQKDNLILLQKSRRYREIDDFLLEPPTQGRIAQFGYTLELANPADYLLTALNTKTDLNHISYIIARYIQPEVDDSDIKTAQAEFFIDRSFLVDGKLVFIFSAPEMDVNKREIDIYEIQVALEREPLKLGNTIRQAGGYLKDIIVNF
;
A
#
# COMPACT_ATOMS: atom_id res chain seq x y z
N MET A 1 64.37 -14.21 6.41
CA MET A 1 62.96 -14.42 6.81
C MET A 1 62.72 -15.92 6.79
N ASP A 2 62.50 -16.56 7.94
CA ASP A 2 62.40 -18.01 8.01
C ASP A 2 61.16 -18.56 7.28
N ILE A 3 61.33 -19.71 6.62
CA ILE A 3 60.26 -20.46 5.95
C ILE A 3 59.06 -20.69 6.88
N LEU A 4 59.31 -20.82 8.19
CA LEU A 4 58.28 -20.95 9.22
C LEU A 4 57.38 -19.70 9.34
N HIS A 5 57.96 -18.50 9.27
CA HIS A 5 57.21 -17.24 9.32
C HIS A 5 56.35 -17.05 8.07
N LEU A 6 56.87 -17.39 6.89
CA LEU A 6 56.13 -17.32 5.64
C LEU A 6 54.90 -18.25 5.65
N LYS A 7 55.05 -19.49 6.15
CA LYS A 7 53.93 -20.45 6.29
C LYS A 7 52.83 -19.94 7.25
N LYS A 8 53.21 -19.29 8.36
CA LYS A 8 52.25 -18.70 9.31
C LYS A 8 51.45 -17.55 8.68
N ILE A 9 52.13 -16.64 7.97
CA ILE A 9 51.48 -15.53 7.27
C ILE A 9 50.49 -16.07 6.22
N LEU A 10 50.92 -17.03 5.39
CA LEU A 10 50.04 -17.62 4.37
C LEU A 10 48.79 -18.30 4.98
N LYS A 11 48.94 -18.98 6.12
CA LYS A 11 47.80 -19.59 6.84
C LYS A 11 46.84 -18.53 7.39
N LEU A 12 47.36 -17.44 7.95
CA LEU A 12 46.56 -16.32 8.46
C LEU A 12 45.83 -15.59 7.32
N THR A 13 46.50 -15.28 6.21
CA THR A 13 45.88 -14.64 5.05
C THR A 13 44.77 -15.52 4.46
N LYS A 14 44.99 -16.84 4.33
CA LYS A 14 43.94 -17.77 3.89
C LYS A 14 42.75 -17.79 4.84
N ALA A 15 42.98 -17.84 6.15
CA ALA A 15 41.91 -17.80 7.14
C ALA A 15 41.12 -16.47 7.08
N GLY A 16 41.81 -15.34 6.93
CA GLY A 16 41.18 -14.02 6.78
C GLY A 16 40.33 -13.92 5.52
N LEU A 17 40.82 -14.44 4.39
CA LEU A 17 40.08 -14.45 3.12
C LEU A 17 38.85 -15.35 3.19
N ILE A 18 38.95 -16.55 3.78
CA ILE A 18 37.79 -17.41 4.03
C ILE A 18 36.77 -16.71 4.93
N LEU A 19 37.20 -16.11 6.03
CA LEU A 19 36.31 -15.41 6.95
C LEU A 19 35.62 -14.22 6.28
N PHE A 20 36.33 -13.48 5.42
CA PHE A 20 35.77 -12.40 4.61
C PHE A 20 34.64 -12.90 3.70
N PHE A 21 34.85 -13.99 2.96
CA PHE A 21 33.80 -14.55 2.09
C PHE A 21 32.62 -15.12 2.88
N VAL A 22 32.86 -15.78 4.02
CA VAL A 22 31.79 -16.24 4.91
C VAL A 22 30.97 -15.06 5.44
N PHE A 23 31.64 -14.00 5.89
CA PHE A 23 30.97 -12.79 6.37
C PHE A 23 30.17 -12.13 5.25
N LEU A 24 30.75 -11.96 4.06
CA LEU A 24 30.08 -11.40 2.89
C LEU A 24 28.85 -12.23 2.51
N PHE A 25 28.97 -13.56 2.50
CA PHE A 25 27.85 -14.46 2.22
C PHE A 25 26.75 -14.34 3.28
N CYS A 26 27.10 -14.34 4.57
CA CYS A 26 26.13 -14.14 5.66
C CYS A 26 25.44 -12.77 5.57
N TYR A 27 26.18 -11.72 5.19
CA TYR A 27 25.65 -10.37 4.99
C TYR A 27 24.66 -10.30 3.83
N LEU A 28 25.02 -10.84 2.66
CA LEU A 28 24.13 -10.89 1.50
C LEU A 28 22.92 -11.77 1.77
N PHE A 29 23.12 -12.94 2.40
CA PHE A 29 22.04 -13.81 2.82
C PHE A 29 21.09 -13.10 3.77
N TYR A 30 21.60 -12.34 4.76
CA TYR A 30 20.75 -11.57 5.67
C TYR A 30 19.91 -10.52 4.92
N LYS A 31 20.52 -9.84 3.93
CA LYS A 31 19.87 -8.80 3.13
C LYS A 31 18.77 -9.36 2.23
N ASP A 32 19.03 -10.48 1.53
CA ASP A 32 18.07 -11.06 0.58
C ASP A 32 17.00 -11.90 1.28
N PHE A 33 17.36 -12.59 2.37
CA PHE A 33 16.46 -13.54 3.02
C PHE A 33 15.46 -12.88 3.97
N VAL A 34 15.78 -11.70 4.50
CA VAL A 34 14.91 -10.93 5.42
C VAL A 34 14.44 -11.81 6.59
N PRO A 35 15.34 -12.28 7.48
CA PRO A 35 15.00 -13.27 8.50
C PRO A 35 13.99 -12.77 9.54
N SER A 36 13.91 -11.45 9.75
CA SER A 36 12.89 -10.79 10.56
C SER A 36 11.47 -11.00 10.04
N GLY A 37 11.32 -11.34 8.75
CA GLY A 37 10.04 -11.40 8.07
C GLY A 37 9.47 -10.03 7.69
N LYS A 38 10.20 -8.92 7.92
CA LYS A 38 9.76 -7.57 7.58
C LYS A 38 10.76 -6.87 6.65
N LEU A 39 10.28 -6.43 5.49
CA LEU A 39 11.04 -5.65 4.52
C LEU A 39 10.34 -4.30 4.32
N VAL A 40 11.05 -3.20 4.55
CA VAL A 40 10.55 -1.84 4.29
C VAL A 40 11.29 -1.27 3.10
N ILE A 41 10.55 -0.77 2.12
CA ILE A 41 11.06 -0.21 0.87
C ILE A 41 10.47 1.19 0.74
N ILE A 42 11.30 2.17 0.39
CA ILE A 42 10.88 3.56 0.23
C ILE A 42 11.29 4.02 -1.16
N ASN A 43 10.38 4.67 -1.88
CA ASN A 43 10.67 5.43 -3.09
C ASN A 43 10.22 6.88 -2.89
N ASN A 44 11.19 7.78 -2.77
CA ASN A 44 10.99 9.23 -2.62
C ASN A 44 11.37 10.01 -3.89
N PHE A 45 11.51 9.31 -5.03
CA PHE A 45 11.89 9.84 -6.35
C PHE A 45 13.25 10.55 -6.46
N GLN A 46 13.96 10.81 -5.36
CA GLN A 46 15.32 11.34 -5.37
C GLN A 46 16.33 10.27 -5.78
N ASN A 47 16.21 9.08 -5.19
CA ASN A 47 17.04 7.92 -5.48
C ASN A 47 16.15 6.78 -5.95
N LYS A 48 16.42 6.25 -7.16
CA LYS A 48 15.66 5.13 -7.69
C LYS A 48 15.79 3.91 -6.77
N SER A 49 14.64 3.43 -6.28
CA SER A 49 14.58 2.14 -5.60
C SER A 49 14.78 1.01 -6.61
N GLN A 50 15.60 0.02 -6.29
CA GLN A 50 15.74 -1.17 -7.13
C GLN A 50 14.56 -2.13 -7.01
N LEU A 51 13.77 -1.99 -5.93
CA LEU A 51 12.67 -2.90 -5.61
C LEU A 51 11.30 -2.33 -5.95
N ILE A 52 11.16 -1.02 -6.14
CA ILE A 52 9.94 -0.35 -6.60
C ILE A 52 10.24 0.24 -7.97
N SER A 53 9.45 -0.12 -8.98
CA SER A 53 9.60 0.48 -10.32
C SER A 53 9.21 1.95 -10.33
N ASP A 54 9.65 2.67 -11.36
CA ASP A 54 9.07 3.96 -11.71
C ASP A 54 7.54 3.81 -11.96
N LEU A 55 6.80 4.91 -11.81
CA LEU A 55 5.39 4.96 -12.16
C LEU A 55 5.21 4.85 -13.68
N TYR A 56 4.24 4.06 -14.14
CA TYR A 56 4.02 3.81 -15.56
C TYR A 56 2.53 3.70 -15.90
N PRO A 57 2.12 3.85 -17.17
CA PRO A 57 2.95 4.24 -18.31
C PRO A 57 3.40 5.71 -18.27
N ASP A 58 4.58 6.00 -18.83
CA ASP A 58 5.21 7.33 -18.81
C ASP A 58 4.34 8.43 -19.42
N VAL A 59 3.40 8.08 -20.30
CA VAL A 59 2.46 9.04 -20.91
C VAL A 59 1.36 9.52 -19.94
N ARG A 60 1.27 8.93 -18.74
CA ARG A 60 0.27 9.26 -17.71
C ARG A 60 0.86 9.97 -16.49
N VAL A 61 2.19 10.14 -16.49
CA VAL A 61 2.94 10.77 -15.41
C VAL A 61 3.92 11.78 -15.96
N GLU A 62 4.16 12.86 -15.24
CA GLU A 62 5.19 13.82 -15.63
C GLU A 62 6.58 13.28 -15.29
N LYS A 63 7.62 13.98 -15.76
CA LYS A 63 8.97 13.78 -15.24
C LYS A 63 9.01 14.15 -13.77
N ILE A 64 9.89 13.48 -13.02
CA ILE A 64 10.15 13.80 -11.62
C ILE A 64 10.56 15.28 -11.50
N LYS A 65 9.91 16.01 -10.60
CA LYS A 65 10.14 17.42 -10.27
C LYS A 65 10.61 17.55 -8.83
N GLN A 66 11.08 18.75 -8.48
CA GLN A 66 11.44 19.12 -7.12
C GLN A 66 10.59 20.33 -6.71
N ASP A 67 10.02 20.33 -5.50
CA ASP A 67 9.26 21.46 -4.96
C ASP A 67 10.18 22.55 -4.38
N GLU A 68 9.60 23.63 -3.85
CA GLU A 68 10.34 24.76 -3.27
C GLU A 68 11.12 24.38 -2.00
N GLN A 69 10.69 23.32 -1.31
CA GLN A 69 11.29 22.77 -0.09
C GLN A 69 12.39 21.74 -0.40
N GLY A 70 12.57 21.40 -1.67
CA GLY A 70 13.57 20.46 -2.14
C GLY A 70 13.12 19.00 -2.17
N ASN A 71 11.83 18.70 -1.93
CA ASN A 71 11.29 17.35 -2.02
C ASN A 71 11.04 16.96 -3.48
N PHE A 72 11.34 15.71 -3.81
CA PHE A 72 11.11 15.17 -5.14
C PHE A 72 9.71 14.56 -5.21
N TYR A 73 9.02 14.78 -6.32
CA TYR A 73 7.70 14.22 -6.56
C TYR A 73 7.50 13.87 -8.03
N GLN A 74 6.52 13.02 -8.30
CA GLN A 74 6.05 12.70 -9.64
C GLN A 74 4.54 12.93 -9.74
N THR A 75 4.13 13.76 -10.69
CA THR A 75 2.73 14.09 -10.93
C THR A 75 2.06 13.00 -11.77
N MET A 76 0.91 12.50 -11.33
CA MET A 76 -0.01 11.77 -12.20
C MET A 76 -1.12 12.70 -12.71
N PHE A 77 -1.43 12.60 -14.00
CA PHE A 77 -2.43 13.45 -14.66
C PHE A 77 -3.40 12.66 -15.56
N ILE A 78 -3.18 11.34 -15.73
CA ILE A 78 -4.11 10.44 -16.42
C ILE A 78 -4.25 9.15 -15.61
N ASP A 79 -5.49 8.73 -15.41
CA ASP A 79 -5.84 7.45 -14.79
C ASP A 79 -5.80 6.28 -15.78
N PRO A 80 -5.40 5.05 -15.38
CA PRO A 80 -4.69 4.70 -14.15
C PRO A 80 -3.17 4.73 -14.27
N VAL A 81 -2.48 4.82 -13.13
CA VAL A 81 -1.01 4.73 -13.04
C VAL A 81 -0.62 3.49 -12.27
N TYR A 82 0.43 2.80 -12.67
CA TYR A 82 0.88 1.55 -12.08
C TYR A 82 2.29 1.66 -11.53
N PHE A 83 2.62 0.77 -10.59
CA PHE A 83 4.00 0.50 -10.20
C PHE A 83 4.14 -0.99 -9.82
N LYS A 84 5.36 -1.50 -9.88
CA LYS A 84 5.68 -2.89 -9.53
C LYS A 84 6.60 -2.92 -8.34
N ILE A 85 6.43 -3.94 -7.49
CA ILE A 85 7.37 -4.28 -6.44
C ILE A 85 8.01 -5.61 -6.78
N ASN A 86 9.33 -5.68 -6.72
CA ASN A 86 10.10 -6.91 -6.91
C ASN A 86 10.61 -7.43 -5.56
N PRO A 87 9.77 -8.11 -4.76
CA PRO A 87 10.21 -8.59 -3.46
C PRO A 87 11.23 -9.74 -3.63
N PRO A 88 12.27 -9.83 -2.79
CA PRO A 88 13.27 -10.90 -2.89
C PRO A 88 12.70 -12.30 -2.54
N ARG A 89 11.49 -12.33 -1.97
CA ARG A 89 10.76 -13.55 -1.60
C ARG A 89 9.27 -13.28 -1.48
N ALA A 90 8.46 -14.33 -1.37
CA ALA A 90 7.03 -14.18 -1.09
C ALA A 90 6.75 -13.66 0.33
N PHE A 91 5.83 -12.69 0.43
CA PHE A 91 5.28 -12.12 1.66
C PHE A 91 3.77 -12.39 1.76
N ARG A 92 3.15 -12.15 2.93
CA ARG A 92 1.72 -12.40 3.18
C ARG A 92 0.91 -11.12 3.36
N LYS A 93 1.57 -10.00 3.70
CA LYS A 93 0.92 -8.71 3.90
C LYS A 93 1.78 -7.61 3.29
N ALA A 94 1.12 -6.65 2.65
CA ALA A 94 1.71 -5.38 2.25
C ALA A 94 0.95 -4.25 2.93
N THR A 95 1.69 -3.39 3.64
CA THR A 95 1.19 -2.10 4.10
C THR A 95 1.84 -1.03 3.25
N ILE A 96 1.03 -0.28 2.51
CA ILE A 96 1.47 0.81 1.63
C ILE A 96 1.14 2.12 2.33
N LYS A 97 2.14 2.96 2.54
CA LYS A 97 1.99 4.34 2.98
C LYS A 97 2.37 5.25 1.81
N ILE A 98 1.54 6.24 1.51
CA ILE A 98 1.74 7.17 0.39
C ILE A 98 1.68 8.58 0.95
N VAL A 99 2.68 9.37 0.56
CA VAL A 99 2.71 10.83 0.79
C VAL A 99 2.42 11.51 -0.53
N TYR A 100 1.36 12.31 -0.58
CA TYR A 100 0.86 12.88 -1.82
C TYR A 100 0.16 14.21 -1.59
N LYS A 101 0.03 15.02 -2.64
CA LYS A 101 -0.81 16.22 -2.65
C LYS A 101 -1.88 16.06 -3.71
N ASN A 102 -3.14 16.11 -3.28
CA ASN A 102 -4.28 15.95 -4.15
C ASN A 102 -4.97 17.30 -4.35
N LYS A 103 -4.81 17.90 -5.54
CA LYS A 103 -5.26 19.27 -5.80
C LYS A 103 -6.79 19.35 -5.81
N GLU A 104 -7.46 18.44 -6.51
CA GLU A 104 -8.93 18.53 -6.72
C GLU A 104 -9.59 17.17 -7.03
N GLN A 105 -8.90 16.03 -6.88
CA GLN A 105 -9.45 14.73 -7.26
C GLN A 105 -10.39 14.18 -6.19
N SER A 106 -11.65 13.92 -6.56
CA SER A 106 -12.68 13.58 -5.58
C SER A 106 -12.48 12.21 -4.95
N LEU A 107 -11.97 11.24 -5.69
CA LEU A 107 -11.70 9.88 -5.21
C LEU A 107 -10.30 9.46 -5.67
N PHE A 108 -9.47 9.06 -4.71
CA PHE A 108 -8.13 8.51 -4.95
C PHE A 108 -7.99 7.17 -4.24
N GLN A 109 -7.53 6.16 -4.97
CA GLN A 109 -7.47 4.77 -4.51
C GLN A 109 -6.16 4.10 -4.94
N ILE A 110 -5.79 3.06 -4.20
CA ILE A 110 -4.73 2.12 -4.58
C ILE A 110 -5.31 0.72 -4.69
N GLY A 111 -4.92 -0.02 -5.72
CA GLY A 111 -5.31 -1.41 -5.91
C GLY A 111 -4.10 -2.35 -5.97
N LEU A 112 -4.25 -3.56 -5.42
CA LEU A 112 -3.33 -4.68 -5.63
C LEU A 112 -3.92 -5.63 -6.67
N LYS A 113 -3.16 -5.97 -7.71
CA LYS A 113 -3.61 -6.92 -8.73
C LYS A 113 -3.81 -8.32 -8.14
N LEU A 114 -4.95 -8.95 -8.43
CA LEU A 114 -5.33 -10.28 -7.97
C LEU A 114 -5.12 -11.30 -9.09
N GLY A 115 -3.93 -11.87 -9.19
CA GLY A 115 -3.62 -12.92 -10.17
C GLY A 115 -2.81 -12.45 -11.38
N GLU A 116 -2.34 -13.43 -12.15
CA GLU A 116 -1.64 -13.19 -13.41
C GLU A 116 -2.61 -12.82 -14.54
N GLU A 117 -3.73 -13.54 -14.62
CA GLU A 117 -4.77 -13.35 -15.63
C GLU A 117 -5.73 -12.22 -15.29
N GLY A 118 -6.10 -11.43 -16.32
CA GLY A 118 -7.11 -10.37 -16.20
C GLY A 118 -6.62 -9.10 -15.51
N TRP A 119 -7.57 -8.17 -15.33
CA TRP A 119 -7.37 -6.84 -14.73
C TRP A 119 -8.22 -6.68 -13.47
N VAL A 120 -8.12 -7.65 -12.57
CA VAL A 120 -8.84 -7.64 -11.28
C VAL A 120 -7.92 -7.07 -10.21
N PHE A 121 -8.42 -6.10 -9.44
CA PHE A 121 -7.68 -5.46 -8.37
C PHE A 121 -8.51 -5.41 -7.08
N ASP A 122 -7.88 -5.66 -5.93
CA ASP A 122 -8.43 -5.31 -4.62
C ASP A 122 -8.13 -3.84 -4.37
N PHE A 123 -9.13 -2.96 -4.40
CA PHE A 123 -8.97 -1.52 -4.18
C PHE A 123 -9.16 -1.12 -2.71
N LYS A 124 -8.32 -0.19 -2.25
CA LYS A 124 -8.45 0.54 -0.98
C LYS A 124 -8.48 2.03 -1.27
N THR A 125 -9.40 2.74 -0.61
CA THR A 125 -9.53 4.19 -0.75
C THR A 125 -8.46 4.90 0.07
N LEU A 126 -7.71 5.80 -0.59
CA LEU A 126 -6.72 6.67 0.05
C LEU A 126 -7.34 8.02 0.42
N GLU A 127 -8.18 8.57 -0.46
CA GLU A 127 -8.91 9.82 -0.24
C GLU A 127 -10.32 9.72 -0.82
N PHE A 128 -11.30 10.28 -0.10
CA PHE A 128 -12.61 10.53 -0.68
C PHE A 128 -13.13 11.89 -0.20
N GLN A 129 -12.82 12.95 -0.96
CA GLN A 129 -13.14 14.35 -0.63
C GLN A 129 -14.62 14.55 -0.26
N LYS A 130 -15.54 13.83 -0.93
CA LYS A 130 -16.98 13.89 -0.62
C LYS A 130 -17.30 13.47 0.81
N ILE A 131 -16.50 12.60 1.44
CA ILE A 131 -16.62 12.24 2.86
C ILE A 131 -15.80 13.23 3.71
N ASP A 132 -14.57 13.55 3.27
CA ASP A 132 -13.61 14.33 4.04
C ASP A 132 -14.06 15.78 4.30
N ASP A 133 -14.75 16.39 3.33
CA ASP A 133 -15.18 17.78 3.38
C ASP A 133 -16.54 17.99 4.07
N LEU A 134 -17.19 16.90 4.52
CA LEU A 134 -18.53 17.00 5.12
C LEU A 134 -18.47 17.51 6.56
N SER A 135 -19.20 18.59 6.81
CA SER A 135 -19.40 19.18 8.14
C SER A 135 -20.43 18.45 9.02
N TRP A 136 -20.88 17.26 8.62
CA TRP A 136 -21.88 16.49 9.36
C TRP A 136 -21.31 15.97 10.68
N TYR A 137 -22.19 15.59 11.61
CA TYR A 137 -21.74 14.96 12.85
C TYR A 137 -21.10 13.61 12.52
N LYS A 138 -19.81 13.48 12.87
CA LYS A 138 -18.99 12.28 12.61
C LYS A 138 -18.84 11.45 13.89
N LEU A 139 -19.18 10.16 13.79
CA LEU A 139 -18.78 9.14 14.74
C LEU A 139 -17.75 8.22 14.06
N GLN A 140 -16.76 7.76 14.79
CA GLN A 140 -15.71 6.89 14.26
C GLN A 140 -15.34 5.80 15.29
N LYS A 141 -15.22 4.56 14.81
CA LYS A 141 -14.78 3.40 15.57
C LYS A 141 -13.93 2.54 14.64
N ASP A 142 -12.65 2.40 14.96
CA ASP A 142 -11.65 1.77 14.10
C ASP A 142 -11.61 2.41 12.69
N ASN A 143 -11.85 1.61 11.64
CA ASN A 143 -11.95 2.06 10.25
C ASN A 143 -13.39 2.26 9.77
N LEU A 144 -14.37 2.30 10.68
CA LEU A 144 -15.78 2.52 10.37
C LEU A 144 -16.17 3.94 10.79
N ILE A 145 -16.80 4.66 9.88
CA ILE A 145 -17.22 6.05 10.06
C ILE A 145 -18.72 6.16 9.80
N LEU A 146 -19.45 6.82 10.70
CA LEU A 146 -20.84 7.23 10.49
C LEU A 146 -20.90 8.75 10.45
N LEU A 147 -21.38 9.31 9.33
CA LEU A 147 -21.74 10.72 9.21
C LEU A 147 -23.26 10.84 9.29
N GLN A 148 -23.76 11.75 10.12
CA GLN A 148 -25.20 11.99 10.29
C GLN A 148 -25.51 13.49 10.18
N LYS A 149 -26.47 13.86 9.31
CA LYS A 149 -26.90 15.26 9.14
C LYS A 149 -27.44 15.84 10.44
N SER A 150 -28.24 15.05 11.14
CA SER A 150 -28.80 15.40 12.45
C SER A 150 -28.28 14.42 13.48
N ARG A 151 -27.84 14.92 14.63
CA ARG A 151 -27.27 14.11 15.71
C ARG A 151 -28.36 13.27 16.39
N ARG A 152 -28.60 12.06 15.87
CA ARG A 152 -29.52 11.04 16.41
C ARG A 152 -28.79 10.00 17.26
N TYR A 153 -27.65 9.50 16.77
CA TYR A 153 -26.88 8.44 17.41
C TYR A 153 -25.68 9.01 18.16
N ARG A 154 -25.32 8.38 19.29
CA ARG A 154 -24.14 8.73 20.09
C ARG A 154 -22.96 7.83 19.76
N GLU A 155 -23.24 6.57 19.44
CA GLU A 155 -22.25 5.57 19.05
C GLU A 155 -22.61 4.91 17.73
N ILE A 156 -21.62 4.33 17.04
CA ILE A 156 -21.87 3.59 15.79
C ILE A 156 -22.67 2.32 16.06
N ASP A 157 -22.44 1.66 17.20
CA ASP A 157 -23.13 0.42 17.54
C ASP A 157 -24.65 0.65 17.69
N ASP A 158 -25.08 1.80 18.24
CA ASP A 158 -26.50 2.19 18.30
C ASP A 158 -27.13 2.24 16.89
N PHE A 159 -26.40 2.79 15.92
CA PHE A 159 -26.85 2.87 14.53
C PHE A 159 -26.91 1.49 13.86
N LEU A 160 -25.97 0.60 14.17
CA LEU A 160 -25.96 -0.77 13.62
C LEU A 160 -27.08 -1.64 14.22
N LEU A 161 -27.41 -1.44 15.50
CA LEU A 161 -28.48 -2.16 16.19
C LEU A 161 -29.87 -1.69 15.75
N GLU A 162 -30.07 -0.37 15.64
CA GLU A 162 -31.37 0.21 15.29
C GLU A 162 -31.21 1.31 14.21
N PRO A 163 -30.89 0.91 12.96
CA PRO A 163 -30.73 1.86 11.88
C PRO A 163 -32.07 2.55 11.57
N PRO A 164 -32.02 3.80 11.09
CA PRO A 164 -33.23 4.57 10.88
C PRO A 164 -34.01 4.03 9.67
N THR A 165 -35.28 3.68 9.88
CA THR A 165 -36.20 3.26 8.80
C THR A 165 -36.67 4.42 7.93
N GLN A 166 -36.57 5.65 8.45
CA GLN A 166 -36.85 6.89 7.71
C GLN A 166 -35.54 7.58 7.32
N GLY A 167 -35.50 8.05 6.07
CA GLY A 167 -34.32 8.70 5.48
C GLY A 167 -33.48 7.73 4.64
N ARG A 168 -32.55 8.29 3.86
CA ARG A 168 -31.69 7.51 2.96
C ARG A 168 -30.30 7.32 3.59
N ILE A 169 -29.82 6.08 3.59
CA ILE A 169 -28.51 5.69 4.10
C ILE A 169 -27.60 5.43 2.90
N ALA A 170 -26.52 6.19 2.80
CA ALA A 170 -25.45 5.98 1.84
C ALA A 170 -24.38 5.04 2.42
N GLN A 171 -23.89 4.10 1.61
CA GLN A 171 -22.91 3.08 1.98
C GLN A 171 -21.63 3.24 1.15
N PHE A 172 -20.45 3.24 1.77
CA PHE A 172 -19.16 3.30 1.07
C PHE A 172 -18.16 2.28 1.62
N GLY A 173 -17.78 1.28 0.82
CA GLY A 173 -16.85 0.24 1.28
C GLY A 173 -17.34 -0.60 2.46
N TYR A 174 -18.62 -0.46 2.85
CA TYR A 174 -19.25 -1.16 3.95
C TYR A 174 -20.67 -1.57 3.55
N THR A 175 -21.00 -2.84 3.75
CA THR A 175 -22.37 -3.36 3.54
C THR A 175 -23.03 -3.47 4.89
N LEU A 176 -24.11 -2.72 5.11
CA LEU A 176 -24.91 -2.80 6.33
C LEU A 176 -25.72 -4.09 6.31
N GLU A 177 -25.51 -4.96 7.28
CA GLU A 177 -26.28 -6.20 7.44
C GLU A 177 -27.58 -5.88 8.19
N LEU A 178 -28.72 -6.05 7.52
CA LEU A 178 -30.04 -5.72 8.04
C LEU A 178 -30.92 -6.97 8.04
N ALA A 179 -31.73 -7.14 9.09
CA ALA A 179 -32.67 -8.26 9.16
C ALA A 179 -33.71 -8.23 8.03
N ASN A 180 -34.17 -7.02 7.66
CA ASN A 180 -35.08 -6.81 6.52
C ASN A 180 -34.63 -5.61 5.68
N PRO A 181 -33.77 -5.80 4.67
CA PRO A 181 -33.24 -4.71 3.84
C PRO A 181 -34.31 -3.88 3.10
N ALA A 182 -35.51 -4.43 2.87
CA ALA A 182 -36.59 -3.76 2.15
C ALA A 182 -37.18 -2.56 2.91
N ASP A 183 -37.00 -2.50 4.23
CA ASP A 183 -37.52 -1.42 5.07
C ASP A 183 -36.65 -0.16 5.03
N TYR A 184 -35.52 -0.19 4.30
CA TYR A 184 -34.49 0.84 4.32
C TYR A 184 -34.18 1.37 2.92
N LEU A 185 -34.01 2.69 2.83
CA LEU A 185 -33.58 3.35 1.59
C LEU A 185 -32.05 3.36 1.53
N LEU A 186 -31.47 2.29 1.00
CA LEU A 186 -30.02 2.15 0.83
C LEU A 186 -29.55 2.71 -0.51
N THR A 187 -28.34 3.28 -0.54
CA THR A 187 -27.70 3.77 -1.76
C THR A 187 -26.20 3.57 -1.66
N ALA A 188 -25.57 3.08 -2.73
CA ALA A 188 -24.11 3.08 -2.82
C ALA A 188 -23.61 4.52 -3.01
N LEU A 189 -22.70 4.96 -2.13
CA LEU A 189 -22.05 6.26 -2.24
C LEU A 189 -20.94 6.20 -3.31
N ASN A 190 -20.95 7.17 -4.21
CA ASN A 190 -19.93 7.36 -5.23
C ASN A 190 -19.73 8.86 -5.54
N THR A 191 -18.84 9.17 -6.47
CA THR A 191 -18.52 10.55 -6.87
C THR A 191 -19.72 11.32 -7.42
N LYS A 192 -20.75 10.64 -7.93
CA LYS A 192 -21.97 11.23 -8.52
C LYS A 192 -23.19 11.23 -7.60
N THR A 193 -23.15 10.55 -6.46
CA THR A 193 -24.27 10.53 -5.51
C THR A 193 -24.61 11.94 -5.02
N ASP A 194 -25.88 12.33 -5.17
CA ASP A 194 -26.42 13.57 -4.59
C ASP A 194 -26.65 13.40 -3.08
N LEU A 195 -26.01 14.25 -2.28
CA LEU A 195 -26.06 14.21 -0.82
C LEU A 195 -27.29 14.90 -0.23
N ASN A 196 -28.05 15.68 -1.01
CA ASN A 196 -29.19 16.43 -0.51
C ASN A 196 -30.28 15.51 0.09
N HIS A 197 -30.46 14.33 -0.49
CA HIS A 197 -31.44 13.34 -0.06
C HIS A 197 -30.89 12.28 0.90
N ILE A 198 -29.58 12.33 1.22
CA ILE A 198 -28.93 11.41 2.14
C ILE A 198 -29.03 11.95 3.56
N SER A 199 -29.44 11.12 4.52
CA SER A 199 -29.51 11.50 5.94
C SER A 199 -28.30 10.97 6.72
N TYR A 200 -27.78 9.81 6.30
CA TYR A 200 -26.67 9.11 6.95
C TYR A 200 -25.70 8.55 5.90
N ILE A 201 -24.41 8.57 6.21
CA ILE A 201 -23.37 7.85 5.44
C ILE A 201 -22.69 6.90 6.41
N ILE A 202 -22.63 5.61 6.06
CA ILE A 202 -21.80 4.61 6.75
C ILE A 202 -20.69 4.18 5.80
N ALA A 203 -19.44 4.29 6.26
CA ALA A 203 -18.27 4.06 5.41
C ALA A 203 -17.18 3.29 6.12
N ARG A 204 -16.58 2.28 5.45
CA ARG A 204 -15.31 1.69 5.88
C ARG A 204 -14.18 2.45 5.20
N TYR A 205 -13.58 3.37 5.92
CA TYR A 205 -12.64 4.32 5.37
C TYR A 205 -11.71 4.88 6.46
N ILE A 206 -10.46 5.15 6.11
CA ILE A 206 -9.48 5.80 6.97
C ILE A 206 -9.12 7.11 6.27
N GLN A 207 -9.51 8.23 6.87
CA GLN A 207 -9.20 9.57 6.37
C GLN A 207 -7.67 9.79 6.42
N PRO A 208 -7.06 10.34 5.35
CA PRO A 208 -5.63 10.63 5.36
C PRO A 208 -5.28 11.68 6.41
N GLU A 209 -4.08 11.59 6.95
CA GLU A 209 -3.49 12.65 7.77
C GLU A 209 -3.09 13.80 6.84
N VAL A 210 -3.37 15.04 7.23
CA VAL A 210 -3.06 16.25 6.44
C VAL A 210 -2.11 17.12 7.25
N ASP A 211 -1.01 17.57 6.64
CA ASP A 211 -0.08 18.51 7.25
C ASP A 211 -0.38 19.98 6.89
N ASP A 212 0.41 20.91 7.42
CA ASP A 212 0.22 22.36 7.22
C ASP A 212 0.38 22.82 5.76
N SER A 213 0.95 21.97 4.88
CA SER A 213 1.20 22.25 3.47
C SER A 213 0.19 21.59 2.52
N ASP A 214 -0.88 21.03 3.09
CA ASP A 214 -1.89 20.20 2.40
C ASP A 214 -1.27 18.92 1.77
N ILE A 215 -0.12 18.48 2.28
CA ILE A 215 0.42 17.17 1.95
C ILE A 215 -0.30 16.15 2.82
N LYS A 216 -0.77 15.11 2.16
CA LYS A 216 -1.59 14.05 2.72
C LYS A 216 -0.78 12.77 2.87
N THR A 217 -1.00 12.07 3.96
CA THR A 217 -0.45 10.75 4.23
C THR A 217 -1.59 9.74 4.37
N ALA A 218 -1.66 8.78 3.45
CA ALA A 218 -2.64 7.71 3.49
C ALA A 218 -1.97 6.34 3.63
N GLN A 219 -2.68 5.39 4.23
CA GLN A 219 -2.20 4.01 4.39
C GLN A 219 -3.25 3.01 3.92
N ALA A 220 -2.80 1.98 3.20
CA ALA A 220 -3.61 0.85 2.75
C ALA A 220 -2.94 -0.47 3.13
N GLU A 221 -3.75 -1.45 3.55
CA GLU A 221 -3.27 -2.79 3.86
C GLU A 221 -3.86 -3.82 2.89
N PHE A 222 -3.01 -4.73 2.43
CA PHE A 222 -3.35 -5.81 1.52
C PHE A 222 -2.85 -7.15 2.05
N PHE A 223 -3.68 -8.18 1.93
CA PHE A 223 -3.24 -9.56 2.09
C PHE A 223 -2.73 -10.06 0.75
N ILE A 224 -1.56 -10.70 0.76
CA ILE A 224 -0.89 -11.22 -0.43
C ILE A 224 -1.05 -12.73 -0.45
N ASP A 225 -1.68 -13.23 -1.50
CA ASP A 225 -1.58 -14.62 -1.90
C ASP A 225 -0.43 -14.82 -2.90
N ARG A 226 0.16 -16.01 -2.95
CA ARG A 226 1.24 -16.31 -3.90
C ARG A 226 0.80 -16.16 -5.36
N SER A 227 -0.47 -16.44 -5.64
CA SER A 227 -1.07 -16.27 -6.97
C SER A 227 -1.11 -14.81 -7.42
N PHE A 228 -0.95 -13.83 -6.53
CA PHE A 228 -0.97 -12.41 -6.88
C PHE A 228 0.36 -11.91 -7.47
N LEU A 229 1.40 -12.75 -7.47
CA LEU A 229 2.67 -12.42 -8.09
C LEU A 229 2.59 -12.62 -9.61
N VAL A 230 2.81 -11.55 -10.37
CA VAL A 230 2.92 -11.56 -11.83
C VAL A 230 4.41 -11.51 -12.18
N ASP A 231 4.95 -12.56 -12.79
CA ASP A 231 6.40 -12.70 -13.02
C ASP A 231 7.24 -12.49 -11.75
N GLY A 232 6.75 -12.98 -10.61
CA GLY A 232 7.39 -12.80 -9.29
C GLY A 232 7.23 -11.39 -8.69
N LYS A 233 6.44 -10.50 -9.30
CA LYS A 233 6.27 -9.10 -8.87
C LYS A 233 4.87 -8.83 -8.36
N LEU A 234 4.75 -7.96 -7.35
CA LEU A 234 3.46 -7.39 -6.97
C LEU A 234 3.17 -6.20 -7.89
N VAL A 235 1.96 -6.12 -8.43
CA VAL A 235 1.53 -5.03 -9.30
C VAL A 235 0.48 -4.21 -8.57
N PHE A 236 0.79 -2.93 -8.39
CA PHE A 236 -0.13 -1.96 -7.80
C PHE A 236 -0.61 -0.97 -8.85
N ILE A 237 -1.80 -0.43 -8.62
CA ILE A 237 -2.45 0.59 -9.44
C ILE A 237 -2.88 1.75 -8.55
N PHE A 238 -2.57 2.97 -8.94
CA PHE A 238 -3.25 4.17 -8.51
C PHE A 238 -4.44 4.43 -9.42
N SER A 239 -5.60 4.59 -8.80
CA SER A 239 -6.86 4.86 -9.47
C SER A 239 -7.44 6.18 -8.99
N ALA A 240 -7.71 7.07 -9.95
CA ALA A 240 -8.30 8.38 -9.74
C ALA A 240 -9.39 8.61 -10.81
N PRO A 241 -10.60 8.04 -10.63
CA PRO A 241 -11.62 8.08 -11.67
C PRO A 241 -11.97 9.51 -12.11
N GLU A 242 -12.11 9.73 -13.42
CA GLU A 242 -12.42 11.04 -14.03
C GLU A 242 -11.30 12.09 -13.95
N MET A 243 -10.07 11.69 -13.61
CA MET A 243 -8.90 12.56 -13.59
C MET A 243 -8.61 13.18 -14.97
N ASP A 244 -8.68 12.37 -16.02
CA ASP A 244 -8.43 12.76 -17.41
C ASP A 244 -9.46 13.76 -17.95
N VAL A 245 -10.73 13.57 -17.58
CA VAL A 245 -11.84 14.44 -17.99
C VAL A 245 -11.70 15.83 -17.36
N ASN A 246 -11.30 15.88 -16.09
CA ASN A 246 -11.26 17.12 -15.32
C ASN A 246 -9.89 17.80 -15.31
N LYS A 247 -8.89 17.24 -16.01
CA LYS A 247 -7.48 17.71 -16.01
C LYS A 247 -6.93 17.89 -14.60
N ARG A 248 -7.27 16.95 -13.71
CA ARG A 248 -6.82 16.97 -12.31
C ARG A 248 -5.47 16.30 -12.20
N GLU A 249 -4.74 16.67 -11.16
CA GLU A 249 -3.39 16.18 -10.90
C GLU A 249 -3.28 15.72 -9.45
N ILE A 250 -2.45 14.69 -9.24
CA ILE A 250 -1.99 14.28 -7.92
C ILE A 250 -0.47 14.21 -7.94
N ASP A 251 0.17 14.93 -7.03
CA ASP A 251 1.62 14.92 -6.88
C ASP A 251 1.98 13.82 -5.87
N ILE A 252 2.74 12.80 -6.28
CA ILE A 252 3.18 11.70 -5.40
C ILE A 252 4.61 12.00 -4.94
N TYR A 253 4.81 12.16 -3.64
CA TYR A 253 6.11 12.47 -3.03
C TYR A 253 6.84 11.21 -2.56
N GLU A 254 6.10 10.28 -1.94
CA GLU A 254 6.69 9.07 -1.39
C GLU A 254 5.74 7.88 -1.50
N ILE A 255 6.33 6.73 -1.85
CA ILE A 255 5.69 5.41 -1.73
C ILE A 255 6.55 4.58 -0.79
N GLN A 256 6.04 4.32 0.40
CA GLN A 256 6.63 3.41 1.38
C GLN A 256 5.84 2.11 1.41
N VAL A 257 6.54 0.99 1.33
CA VAL A 257 5.97 -0.35 1.29
C VAL A 257 6.61 -1.19 2.40
N ALA A 258 5.80 -1.60 3.36
CA ALA A 258 6.19 -2.58 4.37
C ALA A 258 5.60 -3.94 4.00
N LEU A 259 6.47 -4.90 3.64
CA LEU A 259 6.12 -6.28 3.35
C LEU A 259 6.38 -7.14 4.58
N GLU A 260 5.39 -7.94 4.96
CA GLU A 260 5.43 -8.73 6.20
C GLU A 260 5.11 -10.22 5.95
N ARG A 261 5.81 -11.07 6.68
CA ARG A 261 5.59 -12.52 6.80
C ARG A 261 6.04 -13.00 8.17
N GLU A 262 5.68 -14.23 8.52
CA GLU A 262 6.16 -14.83 9.76
C GLU A 262 7.70 -14.89 9.81
N PRO A 263 8.32 -14.48 10.94
CA PRO A 263 9.74 -14.64 11.17
C PRO A 263 10.15 -16.11 11.07
N LEU A 264 11.39 -16.34 10.68
CA LEU A 264 11.89 -17.70 10.55
C LEU A 264 12.17 -18.32 11.91
N LYS A 265 11.54 -19.47 12.17
CA LYS A 265 11.87 -20.32 13.31
C LYS A 265 13.11 -21.12 12.96
N LEU A 266 14.17 -21.04 13.78
CA LEU A 266 15.47 -21.70 13.59
C LEU A 266 15.37 -23.17 13.15
N GLY A 267 14.41 -23.93 13.71
CA GLY A 267 14.21 -25.35 13.37
C GLY A 267 13.75 -25.61 11.92
N ASN A 268 13.07 -24.66 11.30
CA ASN A 268 12.57 -24.79 9.92
C ASN A 268 13.49 -24.12 8.88
N THR A 269 14.43 -23.28 9.32
CA THR A 269 15.29 -22.49 8.44
C THR A 269 16.18 -23.37 7.56
N ILE A 270 16.73 -24.47 8.08
CA ILE A 270 17.60 -25.37 7.30
C ILE A 270 16.83 -26.02 6.15
N ARG A 271 15.59 -26.47 6.40
CA ARG A 271 14.73 -27.06 5.36
C ARG A 271 14.33 -26.03 4.30
N GLN A 272 13.99 -24.81 4.71
CA GLN A 272 13.60 -23.74 3.78
C GLN A 272 14.78 -23.22 2.96
N ALA A 273 15.97 -23.10 3.55
CA ALA A 273 17.19 -22.70 2.85
C ALA A 273 17.57 -23.73 1.77
N GLY A 274 17.42 -25.02 2.05
CA GLY A 274 17.63 -26.08 1.04
C GLY A 274 16.68 -25.97 -0.15
N GLY A 275 15.41 -25.63 0.08
CA GLY A 275 14.44 -25.37 -1.00
C GLY A 275 14.83 -24.15 -1.85
N TYR A 276 15.19 -23.05 -1.20
CA TYR A 276 15.58 -21.81 -1.89
C TYR A 276 16.84 -21.99 -2.76
N LEU A 277 17.85 -22.67 -2.25
CA LEU A 277 19.06 -22.97 -3.03
C LEU A 277 18.77 -23.86 -4.23
N LYS A 278 17.83 -24.80 -4.10
CA LYS A 278 17.37 -25.64 -5.21
C LYS A 278 16.71 -24.79 -6.30
N ASP A 279 15.86 -23.83 -5.93
CA ASP A 279 15.18 -22.95 -6.88
C ASP A 279 16.18 -22.02 -7.60
N ILE A 280 17.22 -21.53 -6.91
CA ILE A 280 18.29 -20.76 -7.57
C ILE A 280 19.04 -21.65 -8.57
N ILE A 281 19.45 -22.85 -8.17
CA ILE A 281 20.23 -23.75 -9.03
C ILE A 281 19.44 -24.19 -10.26
N VAL A 282 18.12 -24.38 -10.15
CA VAL A 282 17.27 -24.80 -11.28
C VAL A 282 17.04 -23.68 -12.31
N ASN A 283 17.11 -22.41 -11.87
CA ASN A 283 16.86 -21.26 -12.74
C ASN A 283 18.15 -20.63 -13.32
N PHE A 284 19.32 -21.22 -13.08
CA PHE A 284 20.61 -20.85 -13.68
C PHE A 284 21.12 -21.96 -14.61
#